data_AF-A0A2H6AMJ6-F1
#
_entry.id   AF-A0A2H6AMJ6-F1
#
_cell.length_a   1.000
_cell.length_b   1.000
_cell.length_c   1.000
_cell.angle_alpha   90.00
_cell.angle_beta   90.00
_cell.angle_gamma   90.00
#
_symmetry.space_group_name_H-M   'P 1'
#
loop_
_entity.id
_entity.type
_entity.pdbx_description
1 polymer ?
#
loop_
_entity_poly.entity_id
_entity_poly.type
_entity_poly.pdbx_seq_one_letter_code
_entity_poly.pdbx_strand_id
1 'polypeptide(L)'
;MKKRFGRLSFVLAVFMLLTGASKNLTVENPELYIKITDWSVYATWSAVAIIHHLTIENTADIAYKNIKVRVYYTSTSTSKEGTIVSQETGVLPITLPPRSKNTYLKEGFPLGAGSQFMNPVRIEVLDATPVVK
;
A
#
# COMPACT_ATOMS: atom_id res chain seq x y z
N MET A 1 -52.60 -39.40 30.25
CA MET A 1 -51.80 -40.57 29.81
C MET A 1 -51.03 -40.23 28.53
N LYS A 2 -49.82 -40.81 28.34
CA LYS A 2 -48.72 -40.58 27.34
C LYS A 2 -47.71 -39.47 27.77
N LYS A 3 -46.55 -39.78 28.40
CA LYS A 3 -45.25 -40.37 27.92
C LYS A 3 -44.65 -39.55 26.75
N ARG A 4 -43.37 -39.15 26.68
CA ARG A 4 -42.12 -39.31 27.46
C ARG A 4 -41.08 -38.25 26.99
N PHE A 5 -40.14 -37.95 27.89
CA PHE A 5 -38.81 -37.32 27.79
C PHE A 5 -38.13 -37.08 26.42
N GLY A 6 -37.42 -35.94 26.35
CA GLY A 6 -36.28 -35.70 25.48
C GLY A 6 -35.60 -34.34 25.76
N ARG A 7 -34.70 -34.28 26.74
CA ARG A 7 -33.68 -33.22 26.83
C ARG A 7 -32.55 -33.62 25.87
N LEU A 8 -32.22 -32.79 24.89
CA LEU A 8 -30.87 -32.73 24.34
C LEU A 8 -30.62 -31.37 23.70
N SER A 9 -29.68 -30.63 24.30
CA SER A 9 -29.09 -29.40 23.80
C SER A 9 -28.52 -29.58 22.40
N PHE A 10 -28.61 -28.55 21.56
CA PHE A 10 -27.57 -28.23 20.58
C PHE A 10 -27.55 -26.71 20.38
N VAL A 11 -26.92 -26.01 21.32
CA VAL A 11 -26.26 -24.73 21.05
C VAL A 11 -25.00 -25.10 20.29
N LEU A 12 -25.04 -25.06 18.95
CA LEU A 12 -23.81 -25.16 18.17
C LEU A 12 -23.27 -23.75 17.96
N ALA A 13 -22.35 -23.39 18.83
CA ALA A 13 -21.52 -22.21 18.71
C ALA A 13 -20.75 -22.26 17.37
N VAL A 14 -21.07 -21.35 16.45
CA VAL A 14 -20.17 -20.98 15.37
C VAL A 14 -19.29 -19.85 15.92
N PHE A 15 -18.30 -20.21 16.73
CA PHE A 15 -17.31 -19.28 17.27
C PHE A 15 -15.96 -19.98 17.37
N MET A 16 -15.35 -20.28 16.22
CA MET A 16 -13.95 -20.71 16.02
C MET A 16 -13.81 -21.00 14.52
N LEU A 17 -12.89 -20.47 13.70
CA LEU A 17 -11.61 -19.80 13.91
C LEU A 17 -11.49 -18.63 12.92
N LEU A 18 -11.08 -17.44 13.36
CA LEU A 18 -10.65 -16.37 12.46
C LEU A 18 -9.31 -15.73 12.88
N THR A 19 -8.58 -16.34 13.82
CA THR A 19 -7.35 -15.74 14.36
C THR A 19 -6.07 -16.23 13.68
N GLY A 20 -6.12 -17.27 12.84
CA GLY A 20 -4.94 -17.86 12.19
C GLY A 20 -4.67 -17.39 10.75
N ALA A 21 -5.70 -17.15 9.94
CA ALA A 21 -5.53 -16.88 8.51
C ALA A 21 -5.08 -15.44 8.21
N SER A 22 -5.49 -14.45 9.02
CA SER A 22 -5.20 -13.03 8.76
C SER A 22 -3.70 -12.71 8.82
N LYS A 23 -2.96 -13.32 9.76
CA LYS A 23 -1.52 -13.03 9.96
C LYS A 23 -0.67 -13.43 8.75
N ASN A 24 -0.95 -14.57 8.13
CA ASN A 24 -0.18 -15.01 6.96
C ASN A 24 -0.49 -14.15 5.74
N LEU A 25 -1.75 -13.76 5.52
CA LEU A 25 -2.12 -12.86 4.42
C LEU A 25 -1.44 -11.50 4.52
N THR A 26 -1.30 -10.93 5.72
CA THR A 26 -0.56 -9.67 5.92
C THR A 26 0.93 -9.82 5.58
N VAL A 27 1.51 -11.02 5.72
CA VAL A 27 2.92 -11.26 5.40
C VAL A 27 3.12 -11.56 3.92
N GLU A 28 2.22 -12.32 3.30
CA GLU A 28 2.30 -12.79 1.92
C GLU A 28 1.85 -11.74 0.89
N ASN A 29 0.93 -10.85 1.27
CA ASN A 29 0.31 -9.87 0.37
C ASN A 29 0.25 -8.46 1.00
N PRO A 30 1.41 -7.83 1.31
CA PRO A 30 1.47 -6.51 1.93
C PRO A 30 0.74 -5.42 1.13
N GLU A 31 0.73 -5.52 -0.20
CA GLU A 31 0.06 -4.60 -1.13
C GLU A 31 -1.45 -4.46 -0.90
N LEU A 32 -2.09 -5.48 -0.33
CA LEU A 32 -3.53 -5.44 -0.01
C LEU A 32 -3.84 -4.54 1.20
N TYR A 33 -2.84 -4.29 2.05
CA TYR A 33 -3.01 -3.59 3.32
C TYR A 33 -2.40 -2.19 3.34
N ILE A 34 -1.51 -1.89 2.39
CA ILE A 34 -0.84 -0.60 2.27
C ILE A 34 -1.47 0.20 1.15
N LYS A 35 -1.99 1.39 1.48
CA LYS A 35 -2.64 2.29 0.53
C LYS A 35 -1.93 3.62 0.50
N ILE A 36 -1.54 4.07 -0.68
CA ILE A 36 -1.06 5.44 -0.90
C ILE A 36 -2.30 6.28 -1.22
N THR A 37 -2.61 7.26 -0.36
CA THR A 37 -3.84 8.05 -0.47
C THR A 37 -3.61 9.46 -1.00
N ASP A 38 -2.39 9.96 -0.87
CA ASP A 38 -2.01 11.30 -1.34
C ASP A 38 -0.50 11.37 -1.59
N TRP A 39 -0.07 12.23 -2.50
CA TRP A 39 1.34 12.47 -2.80
C TRP A 39 1.51 13.81 -3.52
N SER A 40 2.71 14.36 -3.43
CA SER A 40 3.13 15.52 -4.21
C SER A 40 4.39 15.21 -4.98
N VAL A 41 4.59 15.89 -6.09
CA VAL A 41 5.79 15.77 -6.90
C VAL A 41 6.35 17.14 -7.23
N TYR A 42 7.66 17.21 -7.12
CA TYR A 42 8.46 18.34 -7.54
C TYR A 42 9.44 17.87 -8.61
N ALA A 43 9.43 18.52 -9.76
CA ALA A 43 10.38 18.28 -10.85
C ALA A 43 11.05 19.61 -11.21
N THR A 44 12.38 19.60 -11.29
CA THR A 44 13.14 20.73 -11.83
C THR A 44 13.57 20.46 -13.26
N TRP A 45 13.86 21.54 -13.97
CA TRP A 45 14.31 21.44 -15.35
C TRP A 45 15.59 20.58 -15.42
N SER A 46 15.54 19.53 -16.23
CA SER A 46 16.65 18.59 -16.47
C SER A 46 17.07 17.75 -15.26
N ALA A 47 16.20 17.58 -14.26
CA ALA A 47 16.43 16.67 -13.14
C ALA A 47 15.39 15.53 -13.07
N VAL A 48 15.72 14.54 -12.25
CA VAL A 48 14.82 13.45 -11.88
C VAL A 48 13.68 14.00 -11.04
N ALA A 49 12.43 13.66 -11.36
CA ALA A 49 11.29 14.03 -10.52
C ALA A 49 11.43 13.44 -9.09
N ILE A 50 11.09 14.26 -8.10
CA ILE A 50 11.18 13.91 -6.68
C ILE A 50 9.76 13.75 -6.16
N ILE A 51 9.44 12.56 -5.64
CA ILE A 51 8.16 12.34 -4.96
C ILE A 51 8.32 12.72 -3.50
N HIS A 52 7.41 13.52 -2.98
CA HIS A 52 7.45 14.00 -1.60
C HIS A 52 6.05 14.00 -0.98
N HIS A 53 6.00 14.03 0.35
CA HIS A 53 4.75 14.08 1.11
C HIS A 53 3.77 12.94 0.77
N LEU A 54 4.27 11.71 0.68
CA LEU A 54 3.42 10.54 0.44
C LEU A 54 2.63 10.22 1.71
N THR A 55 1.30 10.34 1.64
CA THR A 55 0.42 9.87 2.70
C THR A 55 0.10 8.41 2.46
N ILE A 56 0.53 7.56 3.40
CA ILE A 56 0.42 6.11 3.31
C ILE A 56 -0.32 5.59 4.54
N GLU A 57 -1.33 4.78 4.27
CA GLU A 57 -2.13 4.07 5.25
C GLU A 57 -1.73 2.60 5.28
N ASN A 58 -1.38 2.09 6.47
CA ASN A 58 -1.22 0.67 6.75
C ASN A 58 -2.41 0.19 7.59
N THR A 59 -3.24 -0.65 6.99
CA THR A 59 -4.44 -1.22 7.63
C THR A 59 -4.18 -2.54 8.35
N ALA A 60 -2.99 -3.14 8.20
CA ALA A 60 -2.62 -4.39 8.86
C ALA A 60 -2.30 -4.19 10.34
N ASP A 61 -2.33 -5.30 11.08
CA ASP A 61 -1.93 -5.37 12.50
C ASP A 61 -0.41 -5.53 12.70
N ILE A 62 0.36 -5.54 11.60
CA ILE A 62 1.83 -5.62 11.61
C ILE A 62 2.46 -4.37 10.98
N ALA A 63 3.72 -4.13 11.30
CA ALA A 63 4.50 -3.07 10.67
C ALA A 63 5.16 -3.56 9.39
N TYR A 64 5.41 -2.65 8.45
CA TYR A 64 6.17 -2.91 7.23
C TYR A 64 7.32 -1.93 7.09
N LYS A 65 8.38 -2.33 6.39
CA LYS A 65 9.49 -1.47 5.97
C LYS A 65 9.85 -1.73 4.51
N ASN A 66 10.66 -0.86 3.91
CA ASN A 66 11.16 -1.03 2.54
C ASN A 66 10.01 -1.19 1.54
N ILE A 67 9.16 -0.18 1.44
CA ILE A 67 7.92 -0.25 0.66
C ILE A 67 8.28 -0.15 -0.82
N LYS A 68 8.12 -1.24 -1.56
CA LYS A 68 8.37 -1.28 -3.00
C LYS A 68 7.17 -0.69 -3.72
N VAL A 69 7.42 0.32 -4.54
CA VAL A 69 6.37 1.01 -5.28
C VAL A 69 6.69 1.07 -6.77
N ARG A 70 5.64 1.18 -7.58
CA ARG A 70 5.71 1.54 -9.00
C ARG A 70 5.01 2.85 -9.22
N VAL A 71 5.66 3.75 -9.94
CA VAL A 71 5.12 5.06 -10.29
C VAL A 71 4.88 5.08 -11.79
N TYR A 72 3.69 5.48 -12.21
CA TYR A 72 3.35 5.65 -13.62
C TYR A 72 3.36 7.13 -13.97
N TYR A 73 3.98 7.44 -15.11
CA TYR A 73 4.09 8.82 -15.59
C TYR A 73 3.33 8.99 -16.89
N THR A 74 2.56 10.07 -16.98
CA THR A 74 1.98 10.55 -18.23
C THR A 74 2.83 11.63 -18.85
N SER A 75 2.74 11.78 -20.18
CA SER A 75 3.35 12.92 -20.84
C SER A 75 2.50 14.18 -20.64
N THR A 76 3.17 15.33 -20.51
CA THR A 76 2.55 16.66 -20.63
C THR A 76 2.78 17.30 -21.99
N SER A 77 3.46 16.61 -22.91
CA SER A 77 3.60 17.06 -24.30
C SER A 77 2.25 16.99 -25.02
N THR A 78 1.88 18.05 -25.74
CA THR A 78 0.59 18.18 -26.45
C THR A 78 0.24 16.98 -27.34
N SER A 79 1.22 16.32 -27.95
CA SER A 79 1.00 15.17 -28.83
C SER A 79 0.69 13.84 -28.11
N LYS A 80 0.92 13.75 -26.79
CA LYS A 80 0.78 12.51 -25.99
C LYS A 80 0.20 12.80 -24.59
N GLU A 81 -0.48 13.92 -24.45
CA GLU A 81 -0.95 14.40 -23.15
C GLU A 81 -1.86 13.35 -22.48
N GLY A 82 -1.62 13.10 -21.20
CA GLY A 82 -2.40 12.14 -20.42
C GLY A 82 -2.15 10.66 -20.72
N THR A 83 -1.32 10.33 -21.71
CA THR A 83 -0.95 8.94 -22.01
C THR A 83 0.18 8.48 -21.10
N ILE A 84 0.09 7.27 -20.54
CA ILE A 84 1.20 6.66 -19.79
C ILE A 84 2.37 6.43 -20.76
N VAL A 85 3.51 7.08 -20.49
CA VAL A 85 4.71 7.01 -21.34
C VAL A 85 5.90 6.37 -20.66
N SER A 86 5.88 6.25 -19.33
CA SER A 86 6.93 5.58 -18.56
C SER A 86 6.40 5.02 -17.24
N GLN A 87 7.15 4.10 -16.66
CA GLN A 87 6.98 3.62 -15.30
C GLN A 87 8.33 3.40 -14.64
N GLU A 88 8.44 3.72 -13.36
CA GLU A 88 9.64 3.50 -12.56
C GLU A 88 9.30 2.69 -11.31
N THR A 89 10.24 1.85 -10.86
CA THR A 89 10.08 1.06 -9.63
C THR A 89 11.16 1.45 -8.63
N GLY A 90 10.79 1.62 -7.37
CA GLY A 90 11.71 2.00 -6.30
C GLY A 90 11.31 1.38 -4.97
N VAL A 91 12.26 1.37 -4.02
CA VAL A 91 12.02 0.93 -2.65
C VAL A 91 12.13 2.14 -1.74
N LEU A 92 11.02 2.52 -1.11
CA LEU A 92 10.96 3.64 -0.19
C LEU A 92 11.54 3.20 1.16
N PRO A 93 12.59 3.87 1.68
CA PRO A 93 13.25 3.50 2.93
C PRO A 93 12.46 4.04 4.15
N ILE A 94 11.18 3.67 4.23
CA ILE A 94 10.25 4.09 5.28
C ILE A 94 9.77 2.88 6.06
N THR A 95 9.35 3.11 7.30
CA THR A 95 8.69 2.11 8.15
C THR A 95 7.28 2.58 8.44
N LEU A 96 6.30 1.72 8.17
CA LEU A 96 4.87 1.94 8.40
C LEU A 96 4.47 1.21 9.69
N PRO A 97 4.09 1.93 10.77
CA PRO A 97 3.54 1.29 11.95
C PRO A 97 2.24 0.53 11.65
N PRO A 98 1.84 -0.44 12.48
CA PRO A 98 0.53 -1.10 12.35
C PRO A 98 -0.60 -0.08 12.47
N ARG A 99 -1.70 -0.29 11.76
CA ARG A 99 -2.94 0.49 11.90
C ARG A 99 -2.72 2.01 11.86
N SER A 100 -1.90 2.48 10.94
CA SER A 100 -1.45 3.88 10.89
C SER A 100 -1.75 4.55 9.57
N LYS A 101 -1.86 5.88 9.58
CA LYS A 101 -1.93 6.71 8.38
C LYS A 101 -1.09 7.96 8.60
N ASN A 102 0.01 8.08 7.87
CA ASN A 102 0.99 9.15 8.08
C ASN A 102 1.55 9.65 6.74
N THR A 103 2.09 10.86 6.76
CA THR A 103 2.80 11.46 5.63
C THR A 103 4.31 11.27 5.79
N TYR A 104 4.93 10.64 4.81
CA TYR A 104 6.36 10.31 4.76
C TYR A 104 7.07 11.12 3.67
N LEU A 105 8.41 11.04 3.66
CA LEU A 105 9.26 11.62 2.61
C LEU A 105 9.03 13.13 2.44
N LYS A 106 9.01 13.88 3.55
CA LYS A 106 8.84 15.35 3.52
C LYS A 106 9.98 16.03 2.76
N GLU A 107 11.20 15.52 2.93
CA GLU A 107 12.41 15.95 2.22
C GLU A 107 12.48 15.44 0.77
N GLY A 108 11.51 14.61 0.37
CA GLY A 108 11.46 13.98 -0.95
C GLY A 108 12.29 12.71 -1.08
N PHE A 109 11.99 11.95 -2.13
CA PHE A 109 12.69 10.76 -2.53
C PHE A 109 12.86 10.77 -4.06
N PRO A 110 14.08 10.63 -4.58
CA PRO A 110 14.33 10.62 -6.01
C PRO A 110 13.77 9.32 -6.60
N LEU A 111 12.58 9.42 -7.19
CA LEU A 111 11.90 8.35 -7.88
C LEU A 111 11.08 8.98 -8.99
N GLY A 112 11.80 9.39 -10.03
CA GLY A 112 11.27 10.25 -11.07
C GLY A 112 11.64 9.78 -12.44
N ALA A 113 10.81 10.15 -13.40
CA ALA A 113 11.20 10.17 -14.79
C ALA A 113 12.39 11.13 -15.01
N GLY A 114 13.30 10.78 -15.91
CA GLY A 114 14.41 11.64 -16.35
C GLY A 114 13.99 12.85 -17.19
N SER A 115 12.75 13.34 -17.05
CA SER A 115 12.18 14.43 -17.85
C SER A 115 11.14 15.21 -17.06
N GLN A 116 11.21 16.54 -17.13
CA GLN A 116 10.20 17.46 -16.57
C GLN A 116 8.83 17.37 -17.24
N PHE A 117 8.74 16.75 -18.43
CA PHE A 117 7.49 16.59 -19.17
C PHE A 117 6.73 15.32 -18.78
N MET A 118 7.15 14.67 -17.70
CA MET A 118 6.53 13.45 -17.21
C MET A 118 5.91 13.70 -15.84
N ASN A 119 4.59 13.61 -15.77
CA ASN A 119 3.83 13.81 -14.55
C ASN A 119 3.43 12.46 -13.95
N PRO A 120 3.73 12.19 -12.67
CA PRO A 120 3.26 10.97 -12.02
C PRO A 120 1.76 11.05 -11.77
N VAL A 121 1.05 10.01 -12.20
CA VAL A 121 -0.42 9.95 -12.12
C VAL A 121 -0.93 8.87 -11.18
N ARG A 122 -0.08 7.89 -10.86
CA ARG A 122 -0.44 6.76 -10.02
C ARG A 122 0.80 6.17 -9.37
N ILE A 123 0.68 5.85 -8.08
CA ILE A 123 1.68 5.10 -7.34
C ILE A 123 1.02 3.82 -6.82
N GLU A 124 1.55 2.67 -7.23
CA GLU A 124 1.11 1.35 -6.79
C GLU A 124 2.11 0.78 -5.79
N VAL A 125 1.63 0.18 -4.71
CA VAL A 125 2.45 -0.66 -3.85
C VAL A 125 2.58 -2.02 -4.53
N LEU A 126 3.82 -2.49 -4.70
CA LEU A 126 4.11 -3.80 -5.27
C LEU A 126 4.43 -4.84 -4.21
N ASP A 127 5.10 -4.41 -3.14
CA ASP A 127 5.60 -5.28 -2.07
C ASP A 127 6.02 -4.43 -0.87
N ALA A 128 6.19 -5.06 0.29
CA ALA A 128 6.83 -4.47 1.47
C ALA A 128 7.39 -5.56 2.38
N THR A 129 8.48 -5.27 3.09
CA THR A 129 9.06 -6.22 4.04
C THR A 129 8.32 -6.16 5.38
N PRO A 130 7.70 -7.24 5.85
CA PRO A 130 7.11 -7.30 7.19
C PRO A 130 8.17 -7.11 8.28
N VAL A 131 7.86 -6.33 9.31
CA VAL A 131 8.68 -6.23 10.51
C VAL A 131 8.16 -7.26 11.52
N VAL A 132 8.61 -8.50 11.36
CA VAL A 132 8.34 -9.56 12.32
C VAL A 132 9.20 -9.33 13.56
N LYS A 133 8.57 -9.36 14.75
CA LYS A 133 9.28 -9.37 16.03
C LYS A 133 9.75 -10.77 16.37
#